data_AF-A0A8T6RS76-F1
#
_entry.id   AF-A0A8T6RS76-F1
#
_cell.length_a   1.000
_cell.length_b   1.000
_cell.length_c   1.000
_cell.angle_alpha   90.00
_cell.angle_beta   90.00
_cell.angle_gamma   90.00
#
_symmetry.space_group_name_H-M   'P 1'
#
loop_
_entity.id
_entity.type
_entity.pdbx_description
1 polymer ?
#
loop_
_entity_poly.entity_id
_entity_poly.type
_entity_poly.pdbx_seq_one_letter_code
_entity_poly.pdbx_strand_id
1 'polypeptide(L)'
;MGDEKVEEVLDYSFLRDNKGNIHVLLHFKSGESENLKNLPTEEVEYIIDLLRNEASIKFDCDSKKLILTGYELVGEGEVKRPNLNEILSKHENIRKSIIWEDQEGVYPYDEWVSDRKADLEEKFVITWKNGGYYLSDKPENKASNKLDDFVVMVLSKKDAWDLYIATIAHSLVMEFKKALSWSISSYKNEELAVLFDSRKFFFWKEKYNGYQINFNQHAFSLPSPPHKIFHHFFLENGLLAPTRKETIARVLEWSRSNLTHFQGGFETKNILAHWNYEGFTPAWRVIMGTTCKGTPCGVHDGSNRHWIAGCHGMVGFLRSILRLVNIPVANIRVCNNALPYFMTESLYLSHGDDPYDSLSKGKFSADKLFISQKQFDQWFAEGVQDRCDKVGGRPRELAVWFLPLALLKSYCNDLKAGKSHAEGEVYEHLKRNFSLKVLEDREKLWQRLNEKIENIGTCDELLDINSNIKWEDV
;
A
#
# COMPACT_ATOMS: atom_id res chain seq x y z
N MET A 1 -10.34 49.69 -0.03
CA MET A 1 -9.61 48.67 0.74
C MET A 1 -9.33 47.57 -0.26
N GLY A 2 -8.07 47.26 -0.55
CA GLY A 2 -7.75 46.08 -1.36
C GLY A 2 -8.01 44.85 -0.51
N ASP A 3 -8.61 43.81 -1.08
CA ASP A 3 -8.80 42.54 -0.39
C ASP A 3 -7.42 41.89 -0.16
N GLU A 4 -7.05 41.64 1.10
CA GLU A 4 -5.80 40.95 1.45
C GLU A 4 -5.79 39.54 0.85
N LYS A 5 -4.70 39.17 0.17
CA LYS A 5 -4.58 37.82 -0.41
C LYS A 5 -4.14 36.82 0.67
N VAL A 6 -5.12 36.19 1.31
CA VAL A 6 -4.89 35.15 2.34
C VAL A 6 -5.16 33.76 1.78
N GLU A 7 -4.16 32.88 1.84
CA GLU A 7 -4.17 31.52 1.29
C GLU A 7 -4.09 30.46 2.39
N GLU A 8 -4.76 29.32 2.24
CA GLU A 8 -4.64 28.20 3.19
C GLU A 8 -3.43 27.33 2.86
N VAL A 9 -2.52 27.14 3.83
CA VAL A 9 -1.36 26.27 3.68
C VAL A 9 -1.82 24.81 3.67
N LEU A 10 -1.57 24.14 2.56
CA LEU A 10 -1.89 22.73 2.34
C LEU A 10 -0.72 21.82 2.75
N ASP A 11 0.49 22.18 2.34
CA ASP A 11 1.71 21.44 2.61
C ASP A 11 2.89 22.40 2.70
N TYR A 12 4.03 21.93 3.21
CA TYR A 12 5.26 22.69 3.20
C TYR A 12 6.46 21.78 2.96
N SER A 13 7.52 22.36 2.41
CA SER A 13 8.80 21.71 2.22
C SER A 13 9.91 22.64 2.64
N PHE A 14 11.08 22.11 2.97
CA PHE A 14 12.24 22.91 3.31
C PHE A 14 13.43 22.53 2.45
N LEU A 15 14.17 23.55 2.02
CA LEU A 15 15.37 23.41 1.21
C LEU A 15 16.53 24.05 1.95
N ARG A 16 17.65 23.35 2.06
CA ARG A 16 18.90 23.94 2.55
C ARG A 16 19.76 24.30 1.35
N ASP A 17 20.16 25.57 1.24
CA ASP A 17 21.07 25.98 0.18
C ASP A 17 22.53 25.62 0.49
N ASN A 18 23.42 25.82 -0.48
CA ASN A 18 24.85 25.51 -0.35
C ASN A 18 25.57 26.37 0.71
N LYS A 19 24.92 27.42 1.24
CA LYS A 19 25.42 28.27 2.32
C LYS A 19 24.85 27.87 3.68
N GLY A 20 23.98 26.85 3.73
CA GLY A 20 23.37 26.35 4.95
C GLY A 20 22.08 27.07 5.36
N ASN A 21 21.59 28.03 4.59
CA ASN A 21 20.32 28.70 4.90
C ASN A 21 19.16 27.76 4.59
N ILE A 22 18.13 27.78 5.44
CA ILE A 22 16.92 26.99 5.25
C ILE A 22 15.84 27.90 4.64
N HIS A 23 15.22 27.42 3.57
CA HIS A 23 14.10 28.06 2.88
C HIS A 23 12.85 27.23 3.14
N VAL A 24 11.74 27.86 3.51
CA VAL A 24 10.45 27.19 3.71
C VAL A 24 9.56 27.48 2.51
N LEU A 25 9.22 26.45 1.75
CA LEU A 25 8.30 26.52 0.63
C LEU A 25 6.92 26.06 1.08
N LEU A 26 5.98 26.99 1.14
CA LEU A 26 4.57 26.73 1.45
C LEU A 26 3.84 26.41 0.15
N HIS A 27 3.00 25.38 0.17
CA HIS A 27 2.11 25.01 -0.92
C HIS A 27 0.68 25.30 -0.47
N PHE A 28 -0.07 26.04 -1.28
CA PHE A 28 -1.42 26.48 -0.92
C PHE A 28 -2.49 25.60 -1.57
N LYS A 29 -3.70 25.59 -1.00
CA LYS A 29 -4.86 24.90 -1.61
C LYS A 29 -5.23 25.44 -3.00
N SER A 30 -4.92 26.70 -3.30
CA SER A 30 -5.12 27.28 -4.63
C SER A 30 -4.20 26.69 -5.71
N GLY A 31 -3.18 25.92 -5.31
CA GLY A 31 -2.14 25.38 -6.20
C GLY A 31 -0.95 26.33 -6.39
N GLU A 32 -1.00 27.53 -5.82
CA GLU A 32 0.15 28.43 -5.74
C GLU A 32 1.14 27.99 -4.65
N SER A 33 2.34 28.57 -4.68
CA SER A 33 3.37 28.30 -3.66
C SER A 33 4.13 29.58 -3.31
N GLU A 34 4.53 29.72 -2.05
CA GLU A 34 5.37 30.83 -1.58
C GLU A 34 6.67 30.31 -0.97
N ASN A 35 7.79 30.93 -1.33
CA ASN A 35 9.10 30.58 -0.81
C ASN A 35 9.61 31.63 0.18
N LEU A 36 9.59 31.28 1.47
CA LEU A 36 10.14 32.08 2.55
C LEU A 36 11.66 31.90 2.60
N LYS A 37 12.39 32.92 2.15
CA LYS A 37 13.86 32.94 2.03
C LYS A 37 14.50 33.84 3.07
N ASN A 38 15.77 33.57 3.37
CA ASN A 38 16.63 34.41 4.23
C ASN A 38 16.10 34.58 5.67
N LEU A 39 15.31 33.62 6.16
CA LEU A 39 14.86 33.62 7.54
C LEU A 39 15.99 33.18 8.47
N PRO A 40 16.13 33.78 9.67
CA PRO A 40 16.97 33.24 10.74
C PRO A 40 16.57 31.79 11.07
N THR A 41 17.54 30.95 11.47
CA THR A 41 17.29 29.55 11.82
C THR A 41 16.19 29.40 12.87
N GLU A 42 16.19 30.24 13.91
CA GLU A 42 15.18 30.21 14.98
C GLU A 42 13.77 30.49 14.45
N GLU A 43 13.63 31.40 13.48
CA GLU A 43 12.34 31.72 12.86
C GLU A 43 11.86 30.59 11.95
N VAL A 44 12.77 29.94 11.23
CA VAL A 44 12.44 28.73 10.45
C VAL A 44 11.96 27.61 11.37
N GLU A 45 12.64 27.39 12.49
CA GLU A 45 12.24 26.37 13.47
C GLU A 45 10.86 26.68 14.06
N TYR A 46 10.59 27.94 14.39
CA TYR A 46 9.27 28.38 14.87
C TYR A 46 8.17 28.19 13.82
N ILE A 47 8.40 28.59 12.57
CA ILE A 47 7.44 28.40 11.48
C ILE A 47 7.17 26.92 11.25
N ILE A 48 8.21 26.08 11.26
CA ILE A 48 8.05 24.64 11.12
C ILE A 48 7.27 24.06 12.30
N ASP A 49 7.52 24.55 13.51
CA ASP A 49 6.78 24.11 14.70
C ASP A 49 5.28 24.46 14.59
N LEU A 50 4.97 25.71 14.21
CA LEU A 50 3.59 26.12 13.93
C LEU A 50 2.96 25.22 12.85
N LEU A 51 3.62 25.09 11.69
CA LEU A 51 3.17 24.26 10.56
C LEU A 51 2.97 22.79 10.92
N ARG A 52 3.65 22.29 11.95
CA ARG A 52 3.51 20.92 12.44
C ARG A 52 2.41 20.76 13.46
N ASN A 53 2.28 21.73 14.36
CA ASN A 53 1.52 21.57 15.60
C ASN A 53 0.16 22.27 15.57
N GLU A 54 -0.03 23.28 14.71
CA GLU A 54 -1.26 24.06 14.65
C GLU A 54 -2.23 23.55 13.57
N ALA A 55 -3.52 23.52 13.91
CA ALA A 55 -4.57 23.17 12.97
C ALA A 55 -4.87 24.37 12.05
N SER A 56 -4.80 24.14 10.73
CA SER A 56 -5.18 25.09 9.67
C SER A 56 -4.51 26.46 9.77
N ILE A 57 -3.37 26.58 9.11
CA ILE A 57 -2.61 27.81 9.00
C ILE A 57 -2.92 28.46 7.66
N LYS A 58 -3.26 29.75 7.70
CA LYS A 58 -3.29 30.57 6.50
C LYS A 58 -2.01 31.39 6.40
N PHE A 59 -1.66 31.78 5.19
CA PHE A 59 -0.57 32.67 4.91
C PHE A 59 -1.10 33.91 4.22
N ASP A 60 -0.83 35.06 4.80
CA ASP A 60 -1.06 36.35 4.16
C ASP A 60 0.10 36.61 3.20
N CYS A 61 -0.20 36.55 1.90
CA CYS A 61 0.77 36.70 0.83
C CYS A 61 1.35 38.11 0.74
N ASP A 62 0.61 39.12 1.22
CA ASP A 62 0.99 40.52 1.14
C ASP A 62 1.89 40.89 2.32
N SER A 63 1.51 40.50 3.54
CA SER A 63 2.31 40.78 4.74
C SER A 63 3.39 39.74 5.04
N LYS A 64 3.39 38.61 4.31
CA LYS A 64 4.26 37.45 4.51
C LYS A 64 4.18 36.87 5.93
N LYS A 65 2.97 36.80 6.49
CA LYS A 65 2.73 36.31 7.85
C LYS A 65 1.86 35.06 7.84
N LEU A 66 2.18 34.13 8.74
CA LEU A 66 1.29 33.01 9.06
C LEU A 66 0.18 33.52 9.99
N ILE A 67 -1.05 33.18 9.65
CA ILE A 67 -2.26 33.44 10.41
C ILE A 67 -2.77 32.10 10.89
N LEU A 68 -2.79 31.89 12.21
CA LEU A 68 -3.45 30.74 12.80
C LEU A 68 -4.96 30.96 12.67
N THR A 69 -5.67 30.05 11.98
CA THR A 69 -7.11 30.21 11.74
C THR A 69 -7.99 29.24 12.51
N GLY A 70 -7.42 28.60 13.53
CA GLY A 70 -8.16 27.88 14.56
C GLY A 70 -8.51 28.76 15.75
N TYR A 71 -9.63 28.48 16.41
CA TYR A 71 -9.81 28.88 17.80
C TYR A 71 -8.85 28.02 18.64
N GLU A 72 -7.72 28.57 19.05
CA GLU A 72 -7.05 28.05 20.24
C GLU A 72 -7.94 28.42 21.43
N LEU A 73 -8.52 27.41 22.08
CA LEU A 73 -9.25 27.60 23.33
C LEU A 73 -8.23 27.96 24.42
N VAL A 74 -7.89 29.24 24.49
CA VAL A 74 -6.98 29.77 25.51
C VAL A 74 -7.63 29.54 26.88
N GLY A 75 -7.14 28.55 27.62
CA GLY A 75 -7.66 28.18 28.94
C GLY A 75 -8.42 26.86 29.03
N GLU A 76 -8.63 26.12 27.93
CA GLU A 76 -8.89 24.68 28.05
C GLU A 76 -7.56 24.00 28.34
N GLY A 77 -7.43 23.43 29.54
CA GLY A 77 -6.16 22.89 30.03
C GLY A 77 -5.50 22.01 28.97
N GLU A 78 -4.20 22.22 28.74
CA GLU A 78 -3.37 21.44 27.82
C GLU A 78 -3.87 20.00 27.82
N VAL A 79 -4.37 19.52 26.66
CA VAL A 79 -4.86 18.15 26.53
C VAL A 79 -3.80 17.24 27.13
N LYS A 80 -4.10 16.67 28.30
CA LYS A 80 -3.10 16.01 29.13
C LYS A 80 -2.40 14.99 28.26
N ARG A 81 -1.11 15.23 28.01
CA ARG A 81 -0.28 14.38 27.15
C ARG A 81 -0.48 12.93 27.60
N PRO A 82 -0.96 12.03 26.72
CA PRO A 82 -1.10 10.63 27.09
C PRO A 82 0.28 10.07 27.44
N ASN A 83 0.39 9.43 28.60
CA ASN A 83 1.60 8.73 29.02
C ASN A 83 1.58 7.32 28.40
N LEU A 84 2.44 7.06 27.42
CA LEU A 84 2.40 5.80 26.69
C LEU A 84 2.71 4.61 27.60
N ASN A 85 3.65 4.75 28.53
CA ASN A 85 3.99 3.69 29.48
C ASN A 85 2.79 3.31 30.37
N GLU A 86 2.06 4.31 30.87
CA GLU A 86 0.84 4.08 31.65
C GLU A 86 -0.22 3.37 30.80
N ILE A 87 -0.41 3.79 29.55
CA ILE A 87 -1.35 3.15 28.62
C ILE A 87 -0.94 1.70 28.36
N LEU A 88 0.31 1.45 27.93
CA LEU A 88 0.80 0.10 27.63
C LEU A 88 0.77 -0.82 28.86
N SER A 89 0.92 -0.30 30.08
CA SER A 89 0.77 -1.10 31.31
C SER A 89 -0.64 -1.67 31.49
N LYS A 90 -1.67 -0.99 30.95
CA LYS A 90 -3.07 -1.42 30.97
C LYS A 90 -3.42 -2.32 29.76
N HIS A 91 -2.53 -2.43 28.78
CA HIS A 91 -2.72 -3.19 27.54
C HIS A 91 -1.60 -4.21 27.36
N GLU A 92 -1.53 -5.18 28.27
CA GLU A 92 -0.41 -6.13 28.38
C GLU A 92 -0.15 -6.92 27.09
N ASN A 93 -1.19 -7.35 26.36
CA ASN A 93 -1.06 -8.08 25.10
C ASN A 93 -0.40 -7.23 23.99
N ILE A 94 -0.81 -5.97 23.85
CA ILE A 94 -0.22 -5.03 22.90
C ILE A 94 1.25 -4.78 23.28
N ARG A 95 1.52 -4.45 24.55
CA ARG A 95 2.86 -4.21 25.08
C ARG A 95 3.82 -5.39 24.83
N LYS A 96 3.39 -6.63 25.12
CA LYS A 96 4.19 -7.84 24.90
C LYS A 96 4.47 -8.14 23.42
N SER A 97 3.64 -7.63 22.51
CA SER A 97 3.78 -7.85 21.07
C SER A 97 4.74 -6.86 20.40
N ILE A 98 5.10 -5.77 21.09
CA ILE A 98 6.11 -4.81 20.63
C ILE A 98 7.48 -5.44 20.85
N ILE A 99 8.13 -5.86 19.76
CA ILE A 99 9.40 -6.59 19.77
C ILE A 99 10.35 -5.95 18.78
N TRP A 100 11.59 -5.71 19.22
CA TRP A 100 12.69 -5.23 18.39
C TRP A 100 13.82 -6.25 18.35
N GLU A 101 14.21 -6.66 17.16
CA GLU A 101 15.45 -7.39 16.90
C GLU A 101 16.56 -6.42 16.52
N ASP A 102 17.75 -6.60 17.09
CA ASP A 102 18.98 -5.96 16.64
C ASP A 102 20.14 -6.95 16.47
N GLN A 103 21.37 -6.45 16.38
CA GLN A 103 22.56 -7.29 16.18
C GLN A 103 22.89 -8.20 17.37
N GLU A 104 22.41 -7.88 18.57
CA GLU A 104 22.70 -8.56 19.83
C GLU A 104 21.60 -9.54 20.22
N GLY A 105 20.37 -9.34 19.74
CA GLY A 105 19.27 -10.26 20.01
C GLY A 105 17.88 -9.73 19.71
N VAL A 106 16.88 -10.39 20.30
CA VAL A 106 15.46 -10.04 20.19
C VAL A 106 14.97 -9.59 21.54
N TYR A 107 14.46 -8.35 21.61
CA TYR A 107 14.07 -7.70 22.84
C TYR A 107 12.58 -7.38 22.83
N PRO A 108 11.76 -7.99 23.69
CA PRO A 108 10.40 -7.51 23.94
C PRO A 108 10.47 -6.11 24.59
N TYR A 109 9.40 -5.33 24.45
CA TYR A 109 9.32 -3.95 24.96
C TYR A 109 9.77 -3.78 26.41
N ASP A 110 9.48 -4.75 27.26
CA ASP A 110 9.82 -4.70 28.68
C ASP A 110 11.33 -4.67 28.92
N GLU A 111 12.08 -5.35 28.07
CA GLU A 111 13.54 -5.44 28.08
C GLU A 111 14.22 -4.29 27.30
N TRP A 112 13.44 -3.39 26.67
CA TRP A 112 14.02 -2.23 26.02
C TRP A 112 14.68 -1.29 27.04
N VAL A 113 15.88 -0.82 26.68
CA VAL A 113 16.57 0.27 27.37
C VAL A 113 15.74 1.56 27.35
N SER A 114 16.04 2.46 28.29
CA SER A 114 15.31 3.74 28.48
C SER A 114 15.17 4.53 27.20
N ASP A 115 16.24 4.62 26.42
CA ASP A 115 16.31 5.48 25.22
C ASP A 115 15.36 4.99 24.13
N ARG A 116 15.21 3.67 23.97
CA ARG A 116 14.25 3.08 23.02
C ARG A 116 12.80 3.33 23.41
N LYS A 117 12.50 3.27 24.71
CA LYS A 117 11.16 3.60 25.24
C LYS A 117 10.87 5.08 25.08
N ALA A 118 11.86 5.94 25.34
CA ALA A 118 11.76 7.38 25.13
C ALA A 118 11.54 7.75 23.66
N ASP A 119 12.23 7.06 22.74
CA ASP A 119 12.01 7.20 21.30
C ASP A 119 10.56 6.89 20.92
N LEU A 120 10.03 5.72 21.32
CA LEU A 120 8.64 5.38 20.99
C LEU A 120 7.64 6.39 21.58
N GLU A 121 7.85 6.82 22.83
CA GLU A 121 7.04 7.84 23.51
C GLU A 121 7.07 9.18 22.76
N GLU A 122 8.24 9.63 22.31
CA GLU A 122 8.38 10.85 21.51
C GLU A 122 7.59 10.74 20.20
N LYS A 123 7.80 9.67 19.43
CA LYS A 123 7.13 9.48 18.13
C LYS A 123 5.61 9.28 18.30
N PHE A 124 5.18 8.63 19.38
CA PHE A 124 3.76 8.52 19.76
C PHE A 124 3.16 9.90 20.03
N VAL A 125 3.83 10.77 20.77
CA VAL A 125 3.32 12.10 21.11
C VAL A 125 3.30 13.03 19.91
N ILE A 126 4.34 13.00 19.07
CA ILE A 126 4.34 13.75 17.80
C ILE A 126 3.18 13.26 16.93
N THR A 127 3.00 11.95 16.78
CA THR A 127 1.90 11.40 15.98
C THR A 127 0.53 11.70 16.59
N TRP A 128 0.43 11.71 17.92
CA TRP A 128 -0.78 12.07 18.64
C TRP A 128 -1.16 13.53 18.40
N LYS A 129 -0.21 14.45 18.43
CA LYS A 129 -0.49 15.87 18.18
C LYS A 129 -0.73 16.16 16.70
N ASN A 130 0.15 15.65 15.83
CA ASN A 130 0.28 16.15 14.46
C ASN A 130 -0.28 15.17 13.40
N GLY A 131 -0.86 14.05 13.83
CA GLY A 131 -1.38 13.02 12.93
C GLY A 131 -0.30 12.12 12.30
N GLY A 132 0.99 12.39 12.53
CA GLY A 132 2.07 11.54 12.02
C GLY A 132 3.47 12.05 12.32
N TYR A 133 4.43 11.12 12.34
CA TYR A 133 5.86 11.43 12.36
C TYR A 133 6.42 11.48 10.93
N TYR A 134 7.14 12.55 10.61
CA TYR A 134 7.73 12.75 9.29
C TYR A 134 8.96 11.86 9.08
N LEU A 135 8.98 11.12 7.98
CA LEU A 135 10.09 10.28 7.54
C LEU A 135 10.33 10.50 6.03
N SER A 136 11.57 10.32 5.61
CA SER A 136 11.91 10.21 4.18
C SER A 136 11.17 9.04 3.54
N ASP A 137 10.72 9.20 2.30
CA ASP A 137 10.03 8.15 1.54
C ASP A 137 10.98 7.09 0.97
N LYS A 138 12.26 7.42 0.89
CA LYS A 138 13.29 6.64 0.20
C LYS A 138 14.52 6.46 1.09
N PRO A 139 14.50 5.51 2.05
CA PRO A 139 15.72 5.15 2.76
C PRO A 139 16.75 4.58 1.77
N GLU A 140 18.03 4.81 2.05
CA GLU A 140 19.13 4.29 1.23
C GLU A 140 19.13 2.75 1.28
N ASN A 141 19.26 2.09 0.13
CA ASN A 141 19.49 0.66 0.11
C ASN A 141 20.98 0.38 0.38
N LYS A 142 21.31 -0.18 1.55
CA LYS A 142 22.70 -0.46 1.96
C LYS A 142 23.32 -1.64 1.23
N ALA A 143 22.52 -2.46 0.54
CA ALA A 143 23.06 -3.53 -0.27
C ALA A 143 23.73 -2.94 -1.52
N SER A 144 25.05 -3.09 -1.62
CA SER A 144 25.75 -2.81 -2.87
C SER A 144 25.38 -3.89 -3.89
N ASN A 145 24.48 -3.54 -4.80
CA ASN A 145 24.09 -4.39 -5.91
C ASN A 145 24.59 -3.73 -7.20
N LYS A 146 25.19 -4.50 -8.11
CA LYS A 146 25.39 -4.02 -9.48
C LYS A 146 24.01 -3.90 -10.14
N LEU A 147 23.92 -3.06 -11.15
CA LEU A 147 22.67 -2.82 -11.89
C LEU A 147 22.07 -4.11 -12.48
N ASP A 148 22.89 -5.09 -12.83
CA ASP A 148 22.44 -6.38 -13.39
C ASP A 148 22.20 -7.47 -12.34
N ASP A 149 22.48 -7.22 -11.06
CA ASP A 149 22.28 -8.19 -9.99
C ASP A 149 20.79 -8.25 -9.58
N PHE A 150 20.36 -9.40 -9.08
CA PHE A 150 19.07 -9.54 -8.42
C PHE A 150 18.98 -8.59 -7.22
N VAL A 151 17.88 -7.85 -7.12
CA VAL A 151 17.74 -6.82 -6.08
C VAL A 151 17.73 -7.43 -4.68
N VAL A 152 18.54 -6.86 -3.79
CA VAL A 152 18.51 -7.12 -2.35
C VAL A 152 18.19 -5.81 -1.66
N MET A 153 17.21 -5.81 -0.76
CA MET A 153 16.83 -4.63 0.02
C MET A 153 17.36 -4.72 1.45
N VAL A 154 18.26 -3.80 1.81
CA VAL A 154 18.81 -3.67 3.18
C VAL A 154 18.69 -2.23 3.65
N LEU A 155 18.09 -2.03 4.82
CA LEU A 155 18.01 -0.75 5.51
C LEU A 155 19.20 -0.55 6.45
N SER A 156 19.60 0.69 6.65
CA SER A 156 20.51 1.04 7.74
C SER A 156 19.86 0.76 9.10
N LYS A 157 20.66 0.67 10.16
CA LYS A 157 20.13 0.51 11.53
C LYS A 157 19.16 1.63 11.90
N LYS A 158 19.51 2.86 11.54
CA LYS A 158 18.72 4.06 11.81
C LYS A 158 17.40 4.05 11.03
N ASP A 159 17.44 3.83 9.72
CA ASP A 159 16.23 3.85 8.89
C ASP A 159 15.24 2.76 9.29
N ALA A 160 15.74 1.58 9.62
CA ALA A 160 14.93 0.48 10.12
C ALA A 160 14.25 0.85 11.45
N TRP A 161 15.01 1.36 12.42
CA TRP A 161 14.49 1.78 13.72
C TRP A 161 13.42 2.87 13.56
N ASP A 162 13.73 3.94 12.82
CA ASP A 162 12.83 5.07 12.58
C ASP A 162 11.52 4.63 11.92
N LEU A 163 11.60 3.78 10.89
CA LEU A 163 10.42 3.27 10.19
C LEU A 163 9.57 2.37 11.09
N TYR A 164 10.21 1.53 11.90
CA TYR A 164 9.54 0.67 12.85
C TYR A 164 8.80 1.51 13.89
N ILE A 165 9.50 2.32 14.68
CA ILE A 165 8.90 3.08 15.79
C ILE A 165 7.83 4.06 15.30
N ALA A 166 8.00 4.70 14.14
CA ALA A 166 6.97 5.57 13.58
C ALA A 166 5.70 4.78 13.22
N THR A 167 5.86 3.55 12.70
CA THR A 167 4.72 2.68 12.40
C THR A 167 4.01 2.23 13.68
N ILE A 168 4.76 1.80 14.70
CA ILE A 168 4.20 1.41 16.00
C ILE A 168 3.45 2.58 16.63
N ALA A 169 4.08 3.74 16.70
CA ALA A 169 3.49 4.98 17.21
C ALA A 169 2.16 5.30 16.50
N HIS A 170 2.15 5.24 15.16
CA HIS A 170 0.94 5.48 14.38
C HIS A 170 -0.19 4.49 14.70
N SER A 171 0.10 3.18 14.69
CA SER A 171 -0.87 2.14 15.03
C SER A 171 -1.46 2.31 16.44
N LEU A 172 -0.63 2.69 17.42
CA LEU A 172 -1.06 2.95 18.80
C LEU A 172 -1.91 4.22 18.90
N VAL A 173 -1.57 5.29 18.17
CA VAL A 173 -2.41 6.50 18.10
C VAL A 173 -3.78 6.18 17.49
N MET A 174 -3.83 5.39 16.41
CA MET A 174 -5.09 4.97 15.80
C MET A 174 -5.97 4.21 16.79
N GLU A 175 -5.38 3.31 17.58
CA GLU A 175 -6.08 2.56 18.63
C GLU A 175 -6.58 3.48 19.76
N PHE A 176 -5.70 4.24 20.38
CA PHE A 176 -6.02 4.96 21.62
C PHE A 176 -6.82 6.25 21.39
N LYS A 177 -6.77 6.83 20.19
CA LYS A 177 -7.73 7.86 19.76
C LYS A 177 -9.07 7.27 19.33
N LYS A 178 -9.19 5.95 19.20
CA LYS A 178 -10.34 5.28 18.57
C LYS A 178 -10.64 5.86 17.19
N ALA A 179 -9.58 6.09 16.41
CA ALA A 179 -9.69 6.64 15.06
C ALA A 179 -10.31 5.63 14.06
N LEU A 180 -10.38 4.36 14.46
CA LEU A 180 -10.94 3.26 13.68
C LEU A 180 -12.15 2.67 14.43
N SER A 181 -13.09 2.10 13.69
CA SER A 181 -14.27 1.43 14.25
C SER A 181 -13.98 0.03 14.81
N TRP A 182 -12.73 -0.44 14.72
CA TRP A 182 -12.24 -1.67 15.32
C TRP A 182 -11.11 -1.39 16.30
N SER A 183 -10.83 -2.36 17.17
CA SER A 183 -9.78 -2.27 18.17
C SER A 183 -8.84 -3.47 18.11
N ILE A 184 -7.53 -3.22 18.25
CA ILE A 184 -6.49 -4.25 18.31
C ILE A 184 -6.45 -4.97 19.67
N SER A 185 -7.19 -4.49 20.68
CA SER A 185 -7.22 -5.10 22.01
C SER A 185 -7.70 -6.55 22.02
N SER A 186 -8.51 -6.93 21.02
CA SER A 186 -9.06 -8.29 20.85
C SER A 186 -8.23 -9.20 19.94
N TYR A 187 -7.12 -8.70 19.39
CA TYR A 187 -6.29 -9.46 18.45
C TYR A 187 -5.51 -10.56 19.16
N LYS A 188 -5.32 -11.67 18.44
CA LYS A 188 -4.45 -12.77 18.84
C LYS A 188 -2.98 -12.36 18.76
N ASN A 189 -2.11 -13.11 19.44
CA ASN A 189 -0.68 -12.82 19.47
C ASN A 189 -0.06 -12.83 18.06
N GLU A 190 -0.50 -13.72 17.17
CA GLU A 190 0.01 -13.81 15.80
C GLU A 190 -0.41 -12.60 14.96
N GLU A 191 -1.61 -12.08 15.20
CA GLU A 191 -2.16 -10.88 14.54
C GLU A 191 -1.41 -9.64 15.02
N LEU A 192 -1.20 -9.50 16.34
CA LEU A 192 -0.43 -8.42 16.93
C LEU A 192 1.04 -8.46 16.50
N ALA A 193 1.65 -9.64 16.35
CA ALA A 193 3.02 -9.76 15.86
C ALA A 193 3.16 -9.18 14.45
N VAL A 194 2.19 -9.38 13.55
CA VAL A 194 2.23 -8.78 12.21
C VAL A 194 2.21 -7.25 12.25
N LEU A 195 1.62 -6.65 13.29
CA LEU A 195 1.59 -5.20 13.49
C LEU A 195 2.85 -4.68 14.23
N PHE A 196 3.34 -5.41 15.24
CA PHE A 196 4.24 -4.85 16.25
C PHE A 196 5.60 -5.53 16.40
N ASP A 197 5.84 -6.68 15.78
CA ASP A 197 7.14 -7.37 15.83
C ASP A 197 8.01 -6.93 14.64
N SER A 198 9.18 -6.34 14.92
CA SER A 198 10.07 -5.83 13.87
C SER A 198 10.47 -6.90 12.85
N ARG A 199 10.55 -8.16 13.28
CA ARG A 199 10.85 -9.34 12.44
C ARG A 199 9.77 -9.62 11.40
N LYS A 200 8.61 -8.94 11.45
CA LYS A 200 7.55 -8.99 10.43
C LYS A 200 7.64 -7.84 9.41
N PHE A 201 8.60 -6.94 9.57
CA PHE A 201 8.94 -5.85 8.66
C PHE A 201 10.24 -6.17 7.90
N PHE A 202 11.28 -6.48 8.66
CA PHE A 202 12.65 -6.75 8.22
C PHE A 202 13.38 -7.48 9.35
N PHE A 203 14.58 -7.98 9.09
CA PHE A 203 15.32 -8.74 10.10
C PHE A 203 16.82 -8.48 9.97
N TRP A 204 17.54 -8.61 11.08
CA TRP A 204 18.97 -8.30 11.12
C TRP A 204 19.77 -9.24 10.21
N LYS A 205 20.69 -8.66 9.43
CA LYS A 205 21.66 -9.40 8.63
C LYS A 205 23.07 -8.88 8.85
N GLU A 206 23.84 -9.66 9.61
CA GLU A 206 25.25 -9.40 9.91
C GLU A 206 26.08 -9.15 8.64
N LYS A 207 25.89 -9.96 7.58
CA LYS A 207 26.58 -9.79 6.28
C LYS A 207 26.52 -8.36 5.73
N TYR A 208 25.41 -7.67 5.96
CA TYR A 208 25.20 -6.31 5.45
C TYR A 208 25.31 -5.23 6.54
N ASN A 209 25.53 -5.62 7.80
CA ASN A 209 25.46 -4.73 8.96
C ASN A 209 24.17 -3.87 8.94
N GLY A 210 23.04 -4.48 8.58
CA GLY A 210 21.77 -3.79 8.34
C GLY A 210 20.56 -4.73 8.36
N TYR A 211 19.38 -4.17 8.13
CA TYR A 211 18.11 -4.91 8.18
C TYR A 211 17.62 -5.30 6.79
N GLN A 212 17.60 -6.59 6.51
CA GLN A 212 17.16 -7.10 5.22
C GLN A 212 15.64 -7.29 5.20
N ILE A 213 15.00 -6.95 4.09
CA ILE A 213 13.63 -7.40 3.79
C ILE A 213 13.70 -8.77 3.12
N ASN A 214 13.18 -9.82 3.78
CA ASN A 214 13.18 -11.17 3.22
C ASN A 214 12.03 -11.31 2.21
N PHE A 215 12.31 -11.60 0.94
CA PHE A 215 11.22 -11.78 -0.02
C PHE A 215 10.29 -12.96 0.35
N ASN A 216 10.82 -14.05 0.93
CA ASN A 216 10.01 -15.21 1.28
C ASN A 216 9.03 -14.93 2.43
N GLN A 217 9.38 -14.03 3.35
CA GLN A 217 8.58 -13.75 4.54
C GLN A 217 7.80 -12.43 4.43
N HIS A 218 8.40 -11.41 3.83
CA HIS A 218 7.88 -10.03 3.78
C HIS A 218 7.34 -9.64 2.40
N ALA A 219 7.63 -10.44 1.37
CA ALA A 219 7.31 -10.18 -0.03
C ALA A 219 8.07 -8.94 -0.61
N PHE A 220 7.74 -8.49 -1.82
CA PHE A 220 8.49 -7.42 -2.52
C PHE A 220 7.92 -6.03 -2.24
N SER A 221 8.00 -5.57 -0.99
CA SER A 221 7.65 -4.19 -0.66
C SER A 221 8.47 -3.65 0.50
N LEU A 222 8.85 -2.38 0.39
CA LEU A 222 9.42 -1.59 1.47
C LEU A 222 8.28 -0.79 2.15
N PRO A 223 8.06 -0.96 3.47
CA PRO A 223 7.12 -0.12 4.19
C PRO A 223 7.50 1.36 4.04
N SER A 224 6.48 2.22 3.91
CA SER A 224 6.66 3.65 3.67
C SER A 224 6.22 4.47 4.87
N PRO A 225 6.58 5.77 4.94
CA PRO A 225 6.21 6.64 6.05
C PRO A 225 4.72 6.60 6.38
N PRO A 226 4.32 6.25 7.63
CA PRO A 226 2.93 6.10 8.02
C PRO A 226 2.04 7.29 7.72
N HIS A 227 2.54 8.50 7.99
CA HIS A 227 1.79 9.76 7.82
C HIS A 227 1.36 9.97 6.36
N LYS A 228 2.25 9.69 5.38
CA LYS A 228 1.93 9.87 3.96
C LYS A 228 0.85 8.90 3.50
N ILE A 229 0.98 7.63 3.87
CA ILE A 229 0.03 6.61 3.47
C ILE A 229 -1.32 6.87 4.15
N PHE A 230 -1.35 7.13 5.46
CA PHE A 230 -2.62 7.36 6.14
C PHE A 230 -3.36 8.57 5.57
N HIS A 231 -2.70 9.72 5.45
CA HIS A 231 -3.36 10.94 4.95
C HIS A 231 -3.68 10.84 3.46
N HIS A 232 -2.66 10.69 2.61
CA HIS A 232 -2.83 10.83 1.17
C HIS A 232 -3.39 9.59 0.48
N PHE A 233 -3.25 8.41 1.08
CA PHE A 233 -3.84 7.21 0.52
C PHE A 233 -5.20 6.91 1.15
N PHE A 234 -5.28 6.74 2.47
CA PHE A 234 -6.54 6.32 3.09
C PHE A 234 -7.60 7.42 3.17
N LEU A 235 -7.24 8.63 3.61
CA LEU A 235 -8.22 9.71 3.77
C LEU A 235 -8.62 10.34 2.44
N GLU A 236 -7.64 10.77 1.63
CA GLU A 236 -7.90 11.46 0.35
C GLU A 236 -8.62 10.58 -0.68
N ASN A 237 -8.41 9.26 -0.66
CA ASN A 237 -9.11 8.33 -1.55
C ASN A 237 -10.36 7.70 -0.92
N GLY A 238 -10.77 8.12 0.29
CA GLY A 238 -11.99 7.62 0.94
C GLY A 238 -11.97 6.10 1.23
N LEU A 239 -10.80 5.53 1.50
CA LEU A 239 -10.62 4.07 1.61
C LEU A 239 -11.00 3.52 2.98
N LEU A 240 -11.06 4.35 4.01
CA LEU A 240 -11.55 3.94 5.34
C LEU A 240 -13.06 3.71 5.32
N ALA A 241 -13.48 2.53 5.75
CA ALA A 241 -14.88 2.16 5.86
C ALA A 241 -15.25 1.79 7.32
N PRO A 242 -16.55 1.66 7.65
CA PRO A 242 -17.01 1.28 8.98
C PRO A 242 -16.53 -0.10 9.46
N THR A 243 -16.04 -0.97 8.59
CA THR A 243 -15.48 -2.28 8.97
C THR A 243 -14.13 -2.54 8.32
N ARG A 244 -13.37 -3.45 8.94
CA ARG A 244 -12.10 -3.96 8.39
C ARG A 244 -12.30 -4.57 7.02
N LYS A 245 -13.28 -5.48 6.87
CA LYS A 245 -13.62 -6.12 5.59
C LYS A 245 -13.92 -5.11 4.48
N GLU A 246 -14.73 -4.09 4.75
CA GLU A 246 -15.06 -3.06 3.75
C GLU A 246 -13.85 -2.19 3.42
N THR A 247 -13.01 -1.87 4.41
CA THR A 247 -11.75 -1.12 4.18
C THR A 247 -10.82 -1.92 3.27
N ILE A 248 -10.67 -3.22 3.53
CA ILE A 248 -9.90 -4.12 2.66
C ILE A 248 -10.51 -4.13 1.26
N ALA A 249 -11.83 -4.30 1.13
CA ALA A 249 -12.50 -4.32 -0.18
C ALA A 249 -12.29 -3.01 -0.96
N ARG A 250 -12.32 -1.84 -0.31
CA ARG A 250 -12.03 -0.54 -0.95
C ARG A 250 -10.57 -0.44 -1.41
N VAL A 251 -9.62 -0.94 -0.63
CA VAL A 251 -8.21 -1.01 -1.04
C VAL A 251 -8.03 -1.95 -2.25
N LEU A 252 -8.71 -3.09 -2.27
CA LEU A 252 -8.68 -4.00 -3.42
C LEU A 252 -9.34 -3.38 -4.66
N GLU A 253 -10.41 -2.63 -4.48
CA GLU A 253 -11.08 -1.89 -5.55
C GLU A 253 -10.18 -0.81 -6.13
N TRP A 254 -9.53 -0.01 -5.28
CA TRP A 254 -8.50 0.94 -5.73
C TRP A 254 -7.38 0.22 -6.48
N SER A 255 -6.95 -0.94 -5.97
CA SER A 255 -5.87 -1.72 -6.60
C SER A 255 -6.27 -2.20 -7.99
N ARG A 256 -7.51 -2.67 -8.15
CA ARG A 256 -8.08 -3.12 -9.42
C ARG A 256 -8.08 -2.04 -10.50
N SER A 257 -8.42 -0.82 -10.10
CA SER A 257 -8.57 0.31 -11.01
C SER A 257 -7.23 0.97 -11.36
N ASN A 258 -6.23 0.89 -10.48
CA ASN A 258 -5.01 1.70 -10.60
C ASN A 258 -3.74 0.88 -10.88
N LEU A 259 -3.62 -0.34 -10.32
CA LEU A 259 -2.36 -1.08 -10.40
C LEU A 259 -2.09 -1.64 -11.79
N THR A 260 -0.81 -1.61 -12.15
CA THR A 260 -0.28 -2.23 -13.37
C THR A 260 0.83 -3.20 -12.99
N HIS A 261 0.74 -4.45 -13.46
CA HIS A 261 1.82 -5.43 -13.28
C HIS A 261 3.12 -4.91 -13.92
N PHE A 262 4.21 -4.86 -13.17
CA PHE A 262 5.52 -4.48 -13.70
C PHE A 262 6.02 -5.50 -14.74
N GLN A 263 6.96 -5.11 -15.59
CA GLN A 263 7.49 -6.00 -16.64
C GLN A 263 8.96 -6.33 -16.39
N GLY A 264 9.42 -7.50 -16.83
CA GLY A 264 10.81 -7.93 -16.71
C GLY A 264 11.15 -8.66 -15.41
N GLY A 265 12.45 -8.81 -15.15
CA GLY A 265 12.98 -9.49 -13.98
C GLY A 265 13.20 -8.57 -12.77
N PHE A 266 13.73 -9.14 -11.70
CA PHE A 266 14.04 -8.42 -10.46
C PHE A 266 15.50 -7.93 -10.41
N GLU A 267 16.09 -7.60 -11.55
CA GLU A 267 17.41 -6.97 -11.61
C GLU A 267 17.32 -5.51 -11.13
N THR A 268 18.32 -5.04 -10.37
CA THR A 268 18.35 -3.68 -9.79
C THR A 268 18.02 -2.58 -10.82
N LYS A 269 18.54 -2.67 -12.05
CA LYS A 269 18.25 -1.70 -13.12
C LYS A 269 16.78 -1.66 -13.52
N ASN A 270 16.11 -2.81 -13.55
CA ASN A 270 14.71 -2.90 -13.96
C ASN A 270 13.81 -2.35 -12.86
N ILE A 271 14.11 -2.65 -11.60
CA ILE A 271 13.43 -2.09 -10.43
C ILE A 271 13.62 -0.56 -10.37
N LEU A 272 14.85 -0.09 -10.60
CA LEU A 272 15.16 1.34 -10.68
C LEU A 272 14.38 2.03 -11.81
N ALA A 273 14.30 1.40 -12.98
CA ALA A 273 13.54 1.90 -14.12
C ALA A 273 12.06 2.06 -13.81
N HIS A 274 11.45 1.09 -13.11
CA HIS A 274 10.04 1.14 -12.76
C HIS A 274 9.75 2.13 -11.64
N TRP A 275 10.46 2.09 -10.51
CA TRP A 275 10.07 2.83 -9.29
C TRP A 275 10.99 3.99 -8.92
N ASN A 276 12.00 4.30 -9.73
CA ASN A 276 13.05 5.25 -9.40
C ASN A 276 13.72 4.93 -8.04
N TYR A 277 13.80 3.63 -7.71
CA TYR A 277 14.38 3.11 -6.48
C TYR A 277 15.16 1.83 -6.73
N GLU A 278 16.36 1.71 -6.14
CA GLU A 278 17.30 0.60 -6.35
C GLU A 278 17.15 -0.53 -5.30
N GLY A 279 15.97 -0.62 -4.67
CA GLY A 279 15.62 -1.64 -3.69
C GLY A 279 14.19 -2.13 -3.91
N PHE A 280 13.65 -2.92 -2.99
CA PHE A 280 12.24 -3.33 -3.09
C PHE A 280 11.31 -2.12 -3.10
N THR A 281 10.21 -2.23 -3.84
CA THR A 281 9.32 -1.12 -4.12
C THR A 281 8.75 -0.49 -2.84
N PRO A 282 9.02 0.81 -2.57
CA PRO A 282 8.36 1.53 -1.50
C PRO A 282 6.85 1.60 -1.78
N ALA A 283 6.01 1.25 -0.80
CA ALA A 283 4.55 1.33 -0.95
C ALA A 283 4.07 2.70 -1.44
N TRP A 284 4.72 3.78 -0.99
CA TRP A 284 4.43 5.14 -1.45
C TRP A 284 4.69 5.37 -2.94
N ARG A 285 5.71 4.72 -3.52
CA ARG A 285 6.00 4.81 -4.97
C ARG A 285 4.95 4.07 -5.80
N VAL A 286 4.35 3.01 -5.27
CA VAL A 286 3.19 2.36 -5.90
C VAL A 286 2.00 3.33 -5.91
N ILE A 287 1.71 3.96 -4.77
CA ILE A 287 0.56 4.86 -4.62
C ILE A 287 0.69 6.11 -5.50
N MET A 288 1.85 6.75 -5.54
CA MET A 288 2.07 7.93 -6.38
C MET A 288 2.19 7.60 -7.86
N GLY A 289 2.52 6.34 -8.17
CA GLY A 289 2.93 5.93 -9.49
C GLY A 289 4.27 6.52 -9.90
N THR A 290 4.82 5.97 -10.98
CA THR A 290 6.06 6.43 -11.59
C THR A 290 6.01 6.26 -13.10
N THR A 291 6.71 7.13 -13.82
CA THR A 291 7.03 6.91 -15.24
C THR A 291 8.22 5.96 -15.33
N CYS A 292 8.04 4.86 -16.06
CA CYS A 292 9.08 3.86 -16.28
C CYS A 292 10.14 4.40 -17.25
N LYS A 293 11.42 4.38 -16.85
CA LYS A 293 12.54 4.89 -17.66
C LYS A 293 13.47 3.75 -18.09
N GLY A 294 13.37 3.28 -19.32
CA GLY A 294 14.29 2.30 -19.91
C GLY A 294 13.59 1.06 -20.45
N THR A 295 14.36 0.01 -20.75
CA THR A 295 13.84 -1.25 -21.30
C THR A 295 14.20 -2.40 -20.35
N PRO A 296 13.24 -3.28 -19.99
CA PRO A 296 11.85 -3.33 -20.48
C PRO A 296 10.92 -2.35 -19.73
N CYS A 297 10.19 -1.53 -20.49
CA CYS A 297 9.02 -0.76 -20.03
C CYS A 297 8.02 -0.76 -21.21
N GLY A 298 7.55 -1.94 -21.60
CA GLY A 298 7.06 -2.35 -22.94
C GLY A 298 5.91 -1.56 -23.59
N VAL A 299 5.47 -0.46 -22.98
CA VAL A 299 4.71 0.59 -23.65
C VAL A 299 5.30 1.93 -23.21
N HIS A 300 6.21 2.48 -24.00
CA HIS A 300 6.87 3.77 -23.76
C HIS A 300 5.94 4.95 -24.06
N ASP A 301 4.72 4.95 -23.53
CA ASP A 301 3.81 6.09 -23.68
C ASP A 301 4.19 7.26 -22.76
N GLY A 302 5.20 7.08 -21.89
CA GLY A 302 5.63 8.08 -20.91
C GLY A 302 4.63 8.30 -19.77
N SER A 303 3.56 7.49 -19.69
CA SER A 303 2.53 7.64 -18.68
C SER A 303 3.03 7.31 -17.28
N ASN A 304 2.51 8.04 -16.30
CA ASN A 304 2.66 7.70 -14.90
C ASN A 304 1.76 6.48 -14.60
N ARG A 305 2.31 5.42 -14.01
CA ARG A 305 1.56 4.21 -13.67
C ARG A 305 1.86 3.73 -12.27
N HIS A 306 0.87 3.11 -11.63
CA HIS A 306 1.00 2.49 -10.32
C HIS A 306 1.57 1.08 -10.47
N TRP A 307 2.87 0.98 -10.74
CA TRP A 307 3.53 -0.30 -10.97
C TRP A 307 3.56 -1.15 -9.70
N ILE A 308 3.21 -2.43 -9.81
CA ILE A 308 3.28 -3.40 -8.71
C ILE A 308 4.12 -4.61 -9.11
N ALA A 309 4.93 -5.10 -8.17
CA ALA A 309 5.92 -6.15 -8.39
C ALA A 309 5.31 -7.58 -8.41
N GLY A 310 4.23 -7.76 -9.18
CA GLY A 310 3.46 -9.00 -9.24
C GLY A 310 2.89 -9.42 -7.88
N CYS A 311 2.63 -10.72 -7.74
CA CYS A 311 1.88 -11.21 -6.57
C CYS A 311 2.60 -10.95 -5.24
N HIS A 312 3.93 -11.08 -5.25
CA HIS A 312 4.78 -10.78 -4.10
C HIS A 312 4.80 -9.27 -3.81
N GLY A 313 4.82 -8.42 -4.83
CA GLY A 313 4.68 -6.98 -4.65
C GLY A 313 3.36 -6.62 -3.99
N MET A 314 2.25 -7.20 -4.49
CA MET A 314 0.91 -6.90 -3.99
C MET A 314 0.71 -7.33 -2.55
N VAL A 315 1.16 -8.53 -2.16
CA VAL A 315 1.09 -8.97 -0.77
C VAL A 315 1.92 -8.07 0.15
N GLY A 316 3.13 -7.68 -0.28
CA GLY A 316 3.98 -6.76 0.48
C GLY A 316 3.35 -5.35 0.61
N PHE A 317 2.72 -4.87 -0.46
CA PHE A 317 2.01 -3.60 -0.50
C PHE A 317 0.85 -3.62 0.50
N LEU A 318 -0.05 -4.61 0.41
CA LEU A 318 -1.18 -4.77 1.33
C LEU A 318 -0.72 -4.86 2.79
N ARG A 319 0.33 -5.63 3.08
CA ARG A 319 0.94 -5.72 4.42
C ARG A 319 1.39 -4.37 4.93
N SER A 320 2.03 -3.58 4.09
CA SER A 320 2.60 -2.29 4.47
C SER A 320 1.51 -1.26 4.76
N ILE A 321 0.50 -1.16 3.89
CA ILE A 321 -0.53 -0.11 4.01
C ILE A 321 -1.62 -0.48 5.04
N LEU A 322 -2.07 -1.74 5.07
CA LEU A 322 -3.18 -2.13 5.95
C LEU A 322 -2.75 -2.21 7.42
N ARG A 323 -1.45 -2.41 7.68
CA ARG A 323 -0.88 -2.30 9.04
C ARG A 323 -1.16 -0.93 9.67
N LEU A 324 -1.16 0.15 8.88
CA LEU A 324 -1.34 1.52 9.37
C LEU A 324 -2.76 1.79 9.85
N VAL A 325 -3.71 1.00 9.36
CA VAL A 325 -5.10 0.99 9.83
C VAL A 325 -5.36 -0.24 10.69
N ASN A 326 -4.32 -0.77 11.34
CA ASN A 326 -4.42 -1.87 12.29
C ASN A 326 -5.07 -3.15 11.71
N ILE A 327 -4.87 -3.45 10.43
CA ILE A 327 -5.34 -4.68 9.77
C ILE A 327 -4.13 -5.55 9.42
N PRO A 328 -3.92 -6.69 10.12
CA PRO A 328 -2.78 -7.57 9.87
C PRO A 328 -3.01 -8.44 8.63
N VAL A 329 -2.02 -8.44 7.74
CA VAL A 329 -1.99 -9.28 6.54
C VAL A 329 -0.81 -10.23 6.62
N ALA A 330 -1.03 -11.53 6.44
CA ALA A 330 0.04 -12.52 6.32
C ALA A 330 0.37 -12.82 4.85
N ASN A 331 1.63 -13.14 4.58
CA ASN A 331 2.08 -13.66 3.29
C ASN A 331 2.03 -15.20 3.33
N ILE A 332 1.11 -15.78 2.57
CA ILE A 332 1.02 -17.23 2.39
C ILE A 332 1.66 -17.60 1.05
N ARG A 333 2.49 -18.64 1.04
CA ARG A 333 3.17 -19.09 -0.18
C ARG A 333 2.63 -20.42 -0.66
N VAL A 334 2.18 -20.44 -1.92
CA VAL A 334 1.72 -21.64 -2.61
C VAL A 334 2.37 -21.69 -3.98
N CYS A 335 3.10 -22.77 -4.28
CA CYS A 335 3.74 -23.00 -5.58
C CYS A 335 4.52 -21.78 -6.10
N ASN A 336 5.39 -21.20 -5.25
CA ASN A 336 6.16 -19.97 -5.50
C ASN A 336 5.36 -18.66 -5.69
N ASN A 337 4.05 -18.68 -5.57
CA ASN A 337 3.21 -17.49 -5.59
C ASN A 337 2.96 -16.97 -4.16
N ALA A 338 2.65 -15.68 -4.04
CA ALA A 338 2.23 -15.05 -2.80
C ALA A 338 0.71 -14.83 -2.79
N LEU A 339 0.08 -15.16 -1.67
CA LEU A 339 -1.35 -15.02 -1.41
C LEU A 339 -1.51 -14.20 -0.12
N PRO A 340 -2.28 -13.10 -0.13
CA PRO A 340 -2.57 -12.35 1.08
C PRO A 340 -3.61 -13.09 1.94
N TYR A 341 -3.34 -13.16 3.24
CA TYR A 341 -4.28 -13.63 4.26
C TYR A 341 -4.63 -12.50 5.21
N PHE A 342 -5.89 -12.05 5.18
CA PHE A 342 -6.43 -11.02 6.07
C PHE A 342 -6.86 -11.67 7.38
N MET A 343 -5.92 -11.73 8.33
CA MET A 343 -5.97 -12.66 9.46
C MET A 343 -7.23 -12.49 10.33
N THR A 344 -7.56 -11.24 10.64
CA THR A 344 -8.65 -10.89 11.55
C THR A 344 -10.04 -11.06 10.93
N GLU A 345 -10.13 -11.24 9.61
CA GLU A 345 -11.37 -11.54 8.89
C GLU A 345 -11.47 -13.02 8.47
N SER A 346 -10.38 -13.79 8.62
CA SER A 346 -10.27 -15.14 8.09
C SER A 346 -10.57 -15.23 6.57
N LEU A 347 -10.12 -14.23 5.82
CA LEU A 347 -10.31 -14.09 4.38
C LEU A 347 -8.98 -14.13 3.64
N TYR A 348 -8.99 -14.64 2.41
CA TYR A 348 -7.81 -14.80 1.57
C TYR A 348 -8.09 -14.24 0.16
N LEU A 349 -7.03 -13.95 -0.58
CA LEU A 349 -7.08 -13.99 -2.05
C LEU A 349 -6.41 -15.27 -2.55
N SER A 350 -6.84 -15.74 -3.72
CA SER A 350 -6.29 -16.95 -4.35
C SER A 350 -4.95 -16.72 -5.03
N HIS A 351 -4.59 -15.46 -5.25
CA HIS A 351 -3.29 -14.99 -5.72
C HIS A 351 -3.11 -13.51 -5.37
N GLY A 352 -1.86 -13.06 -5.30
CA GLY A 352 -1.56 -11.64 -5.10
C GLY A 352 -1.98 -10.77 -6.28
N ASP A 353 -2.09 -11.29 -7.50
CA ASP A 353 -2.49 -10.48 -8.67
C ASP A 353 -4.00 -10.36 -8.83
N ASP A 354 -4.78 -11.14 -8.05
CA ASP A 354 -6.25 -11.19 -8.12
C ASP A 354 -6.90 -9.81 -8.25
N PRO A 355 -6.49 -8.75 -7.51
CA PRO A 355 -7.14 -7.45 -7.60
C PRO A 355 -7.01 -6.77 -8.96
N TYR A 356 -5.88 -6.91 -9.66
CA TYR A 356 -5.59 -6.17 -10.90
C TYR A 356 -5.43 -7.07 -12.14
N ASP A 357 -5.63 -8.37 -11.98
CA ASP A 357 -5.73 -9.34 -13.07
C ASP A 357 -6.78 -8.90 -14.11
N SER A 358 -6.53 -9.15 -15.40
CA SER A 358 -7.45 -8.72 -16.46
C SER A 358 -8.83 -9.38 -16.35
N LEU A 359 -8.90 -10.58 -15.75
CA LEU A 359 -10.13 -11.32 -15.49
C LEU A 359 -10.91 -10.80 -14.27
N SER A 360 -10.28 -10.04 -13.37
CA SER A 360 -10.96 -9.45 -12.22
C SER A 360 -11.56 -8.08 -12.50
N LYS A 361 -11.31 -7.49 -13.66
CA LYS A 361 -11.86 -6.19 -14.09
C LYS A 361 -13.34 -6.23 -14.51
N GLY A 362 -14.12 -7.22 -14.08
CA GLY A 362 -15.56 -7.30 -14.38
C GLY A 362 -16.41 -6.35 -13.52
N LYS A 363 -17.69 -6.19 -13.88
CA LYS A 363 -18.66 -5.36 -13.12
C LYS A 363 -19.15 -6.06 -11.84
N PHE A 364 -18.29 -6.10 -10.83
CA PHE A 364 -18.57 -6.61 -9.49
C PHE A 364 -17.75 -5.82 -8.46
N SER A 365 -18.14 -5.88 -7.18
CA SER A 365 -17.35 -5.27 -6.09
C SER A 365 -16.16 -6.14 -5.74
N ALA A 366 -14.99 -5.54 -5.49
CA ALA A 366 -13.78 -6.27 -5.11
C ALA A 366 -13.94 -7.21 -3.89
N ASP A 367 -14.99 -7.07 -3.07
CA ASP A 367 -15.33 -8.03 -2.01
C ASP A 367 -15.57 -9.46 -2.52
N LYS A 368 -15.95 -9.62 -3.79
CA LYS A 368 -16.13 -10.92 -4.43
C LYS A 368 -14.82 -11.67 -4.63
N LEU A 369 -13.66 -10.98 -4.60
CA LEU A 369 -12.34 -11.61 -4.73
C LEU A 369 -11.95 -12.42 -3.48
N PHE A 370 -12.60 -12.19 -2.34
CA PHE A 370 -12.31 -12.97 -1.14
C PHE A 370 -12.69 -14.43 -1.32
N ILE A 371 -11.83 -15.31 -0.83
CA ILE A 371 -12.17 -16.71 -0.54
C ILE A 371 -12.15 -16.93 0.97
N SER A 372 -13.08 -17.74 1.46
CA SER A 372 -13.18 -18.09 2.89
C SER A 372 -12.08 -19.08 3.29
N GLN A 373 -11.80 -19.21 4.60
CA GLN A 373 -10.93 -20.27 5.13
C GLN A 373 -11.30 -21.66 4.58
N LYS A 374 -12.59 -22.02 4.57
CA LYS A 374 -13.06 -23.31 4.06
C LYS A 374 -12.68 -23.52 2.59
N GLN A 375 -12.83 -22.49 1.76
CA GLN A 375 -12.46 -22.56 0.35
C GLN A 375 -10.94 -22.59 0.18
N PHE A 376 -10.21 -21.84 0.99
CA PHE A 376 -8.74 -21.89 1.02
C PHE A 376 -8.25 -23.30 1.36
N ASP A 377 -8.79 -23.94 2.39
CA ASP A 377 -8.43 -25.30 2.78
C ASP A 377 -8.76 -26.30 1.66
N GLN A 378 -9.91 -26.17 1.02
CA GLN A 378 -10.28 -27.00 -0.13
C GLN A 378 -9.30 -26.87 -1.31
N TRP A 379 -8.68 -25.71 -1.49
CA TRP A 379 -7.79 -25.43 -2.62
C TRP A 379 -6.32 -25.69 -2.31
N PHE A 380 -5.90 -25.46 -1.08
CA PHE A 380 -4.49 -25.30 -0.73
C PHE A 380 -4.06 -26.06 0.54
N ALA A 381 -4.97 -26.76 1.24
CA ALA A 381 -4.57 -27.60 2.36
C ALA A 381 -3.56 -28.67 1.92
N GLU A 382 -2.79 -29.15 2.90
CA GLU A 382 -1.86 -30.25 2.67
C GLU A 382 -2.59 -31.48 2.11
N GLY A 383 -2.03 -32.09 1.07
CA GLY A 383 -2.60 -33.26 0.40
C GLY A 383 -3.59 -32.96 -0.73
N VAL A 384 -4.08 -31.73 -0.88
CA VAL A 384 -4.87 -31.32 -2.06
C VAL A 384 -3.97 -31.42 -3.29
N GLN A 385 -4.43 -32.16 -4.32
CA GLN A 385 -3.61 -32.52 -5.47
C GLN A 385 -3.22 -31.32 -6.32
N ASP A 386 -4.00 -30.90 -7.28
CA ASP A 386 -3.81 -29.76 -8.19
C ASP A 386 -3.75 -28.35 -7.54
N ARG A 387 -3.22 -28.18 -6.32
CA ARG A 387 -3.22 -26.90 -5.58
C ARG A 387 -2.58 -25.73 -6.36
N CYS A 388 -1.60 -26.00 -7.21
CA CYS A 388 -0.97 -24.96 -8.03
C CYS A 388 -1.93 -24.42 -9.11
N ASP A 389 -2.86 -25.24 -9.60
CA ASP A 389 -3.86 -24.83 -10.57
C ASP A 389 -4.95 -23.97 -9.95
N LYS A 390 -5.10 -23.98 -8.62
CA LYS A 390 -6.03 -23.11 -7.88
C LYS A 390 -5.47 -21.70 -7.64
N VAL A 391 -4.19 -21.47 -7.88
CA VAL A 391 -3.61 -20.13 -7.82
C VAL A 391 -4.22 -19.25 -8.91
N GLY A 392 -4.80 -18.12 -8.49
CA GLY A 392 -5.57 -17.22 -9.36
C GLY A 392 -6.93 -17.82 -9.77
N GLY A 393 -7.42 -18.80 -9.01
CA GLY A 393 -8.68 -19.48 -9.31
C GLY A 393 -9.89 -18.56 -9.17
N ARG A 394 -9.85 -17.62 -8.21
CA ARG A 394 -11.01 -16.78 -7.90
C ARG A 394 -11.34 -15.77 -9.02
N PRO A 395 -10.38 -15.04 -9.62
CA PRO A 395 -10.65 -14.24 -10.81
C PRO A 395 -11.22 -15.05 -11.97
N ARG A 396 -10.73 -16.28 -12.20
CA ARG A 396 -11.26 -17.17 -13.25
C ARG A 396 -12.71 -17.58 -12.99
N GLU A 397 -13.06 -17.89 -11.74
CA GLU A 397 -14.45 -18.12 -11.37
C GLU A 397 -15.29 -16.88 -11.67
N LEU A 398 -14.90 -15.70 -11.19
CA LEU A 398 -15.66 -14.47 -11.39
C LEU A 398 -15.78 -14.09 -12.88
N ALA A 399 -14.78 -14.38 -13.70
CA ALA A 399 -14.80 -14.09 -15.12
C ALA A 399 -15.91 -14.85 -15.86
N VAL A 400 -16.22 -16.09 -15.47
CA VAL A 400 -17.34 -16.86 -16.04
C VAL A 400 -18.70 -16.23 -15.69
N TRP A 401 -18.79 -15.51 -14.56
CA TRP A 401 -20.05 -14.93 -14.08
C TRP A 401 -20.24 -13.50 -14.61
N PHE A 402 -19.18 -12.69 -14.61
CA PHE A 402 -19.25 -11.26 -14.92
C PHE A 402 -18.75 -10.90 -16.32
N LEU A 403 -18.10 -11.84 -17.03
CA LEU A 403 -17.68 -11.73 -18.42
C LEU A 403 -16.88 -10.43 -18.69
N PRO A 404 -15.70 -10.26 -18.09
CA PRO A 404 -14.90 -9.05 -18.28
C PRO A 404 -14.48 -8.89 -19.75
N LEU A 405 -14.27 -7.65 -20.20
CA LEU A 405 -13.77 -7.20 -21.48
C LEU A 405 -12.55 -7.98 -21.96
N ALA A 406 -11.63 -8.34 -21.06
CA ALA A 406 -10.50 -9.19 -21.42
C ALA A 406 -10.98 -10.53 -22.00
N LEU A 407 -11.97 -11.18 -21.36
CA LEU A 407 -12.55 -12.43 -21.83
C LEU A 407 -13.38 -12.24 -23.11
N LEU A 408 -14.13 -11.13 -23.21
CA LEU A 408 -14.88 -10.79 -24.43
C LEU A 408 -13.94 -10.57 -25.63
N LYS A 409 -12.81 -9.90 -25.42
CA LYS A 409 -11.78 -9.68 -26.44
C LYS A 409 -11.12 -10.97 -26.88
N SER A 410 -10.74 -11.84 -25.94
CA SER A 410 -10.25 -13.19 -26.26
C SER A 410 -11.26 -13.95 -27.12
N TYR A 411 -12.55 -13.86 -26.78
CA TYR A 411 -13.58 -14.52 -27.57
C TYR A 411 -13.73 -13.94 -28.98
N CYS A 412 -13.71 -12.61 -29.12
CA CYS A 412 -13.73 -11.97 -30.43
C CYS A 412 -12.50 -12.32 -31.29
N ASN A 413 -11.32 -12.44 -30.67
CA ASN A 413 -10.13 -12.95 -31.36
C ASN A 413 -10.31 -14.41 -31.80
N ASP A 414 -10.89 -15.26 -30.96
CA ASP A 414 -11.17 -16.65 -31.30
C ASP A 414 -12.13 -16.77 -32.49
N LEU A 415 -13.22 -15.98 -32.50
CA LEU A 415 -14.17 -15.91 -33.62
C LEU A 415 -13.49 -15.44 -34.90
N LYS A 416 -12.70 -14.35 -34.84
CA LYS A 416 -11.97 -13.80 -35.99
C LYS A 416 -10.94 -14.78 -36.55
N ALA A 417 -10.31 -15.58 -35.68
CA ALA A 417 -9.35 -16.60 -36.07
C ALA A 417 -10.01 -17.93 -36.48
N GLY A 418 -11.34 -18.07 -36.36
CA GLY A 418 -12.05 -19.32 -36.64
C GLY A 418 -11.66 -20.47 -35.70
N LYS A 419 -11.19 -20.17 -34.47
CA LYS A 419 -10.81 -21.17 -33.49
C LYS A 419 -12.04 -21.86 -32.92
N SER A 420 -11.94 -23.18 -32.70
CA SER A 420 -12.95 -23.89 -31.92
C SER A 420 -12.91 -23.47 -30.44
N HIS A 421 -13.97 -23.75 -29.70
CA HIS A 421 -14.02 -23.48 -28.25
C HIS A 421 -12.88 -24.15 -27.47
N ALA A 422 -12.45 -25.34 -27.90
CA ALA A 422 -11.36 -26.09 -27.26
C ALA A 422 -9.97 -25.53 -27.55
N GLU A 423 -9.81 -24.79 -28.65
CA GLU A 423 -8.54 -24.21 -29.11
C GLU A 423 -8.46 -22.70 -28.84
N GLY A 424 -9.56 -22.10 -28.37
CA GLY A 424 -9.70 -20.68 -28.12
C GLY A 424 -8.99 -20.16 -26.87
N GLU A 425 -8.58 -18.90 -26.92
CA GLU A 425 -8.00 -18.15 -25.80
C GLU A 425 -8.93 -18.11 -24.58
N VAL A 426 -10.26 -18.05 -24.80
CA VAL A 426 -11.24 -18.10 -23.72
C VAL A 426 -11.07 -19.37 -22.88
N TYR A 427 -10.95 -20.52 -23.53
CA TYR A 427 -10.78 -21.78 -22.80
C TYR A 427 -9.38 -21.89 -22.20
N GLU A 428 -8.35 -21.41 -22.88
CA GLU A 428 -6.98 -21.36 -22.33
C GLU A 428 -6.90 -20.58 -21.02
N HIS A 429 -7.63 -19.47 -20.89
CA HIS A 429 -7.71 -18.72 -19.64
C HIS A 429 -8.42 -19.48 -18.50
N LEU A 430 -9.39 -20.35 -18.83
CA LEU A 430 -10.30 -20.96 -17.87
C LEU A 430 -10.03 -22.44 -17.56
N LYS A 431 -9.25 -23.14 -18.41
CA LYS A 431 -9.07 -24.60 -18.36
C LYS A 431 -8.47 -25.15 -17.07
N ARG A 432 -7.81 -24.30 -16.26
CA ARG A 432 -7.30 -24.67 -14.93
C ARG A 432 -8.40 -24.88 -13.89
N ASN A 433 -9.56 -24.24 -14.08
CA ASN A 433 -10.69 -24.32 -13.13
C ASN A 433 -11.90 -25.07 -13.71
N PHE A 434 -12.03 -25.11 -15.04
CA PHE A 434 -13.22 -25.63 -15.70
C PHE A 434 -12.85 -26.58 -16.84
N SER A 435 -13.59 -27.68 -16.95
CA SER A 435 -13.57 -28.46 -18.19
C SER A 435 -14.38 -27.74 -19.26
N LEU A 436 -14.04 -28.00 -20.54
CA LEU A 436 -14.78 -27.43 -21.66
C LEU A 436 -16.29 -27.71 -21.55
N LYS A 437 -16.63 -28.96 -21.25
CA LYS A 437 -18.01 -29.41 -21.06
C LYS A 437 -18.76 -28.61 -19.98
N VAL A 438 -18.12 -28.28 -18.86
CA VAL A 438 -18.76 -27.46 -17.82
C VAL A 438 -19.08 -26.06 -18.36
N LEU A 439 -18.15 -25.46 -19.10
CA LEU A 439 -18.38 -24.15 -19.70
C LEU A 439 -19.51 -24.17 -20.75
N GLU A 440 -19.62 -25.26 -21.53
CA GLU A 440 -20.58 -25.38 -22.65
C GLU A 440 -21.98 -25.74 -22.14
N ASP A 441 -22.04 -26.77 -21.31
CA ASP A 441 -23.30 -27.38 -20.91
C ASP A 441 -23.93 -26.67 -19.73
N ARG A 442 -23.13 -26.32 -18.72
CA ARG A 442 -23.62 -25.78 -17.46
C ARG A 442 -23.60 -24.26 -17.45
N GLU A 443 -22.46 -23.65 -17.76
CA GLU A 443 -22.28 -22.20 -17.64
C GLU A 443 -22.82 -21.43 -18.84
N LYS A 444 -23.10 -22.14 -19.96
CA LYS A 444 -23.54 -21.57 -21.24
C LYS A 444 -22.65 -20.40 -21.67
N LEU A 445 -21.33 -20.54 -21.46
CA LEU A 445 -20.40 -19.42 -21.50
C LEU A 445 -20.41 -18.72 -22.86
N TRP A 446 -20.26 -19.45 -23.96
CA TRP A 446 -20.20 -18.86 -25.31
C TRP A 446 -21.50 -18.18 -25.73
N GLN A 447 -22.65 -18.73 -25.37
CA GLN A 447 -23.94 -18.08 -25.59
C GLN A 447 -23.99 -16.74 -24.86
N ARG A 448 -23.63 -16.72 -23.57
CA ARG A 448 -23.64 -15.48 -22.77
C ARG A 448 -22.59 -14.46 -23.23
N LEU A 449 -21.45 -14.91 -23.75
CA LEU A 449 -20.45 -14.05 -24.37
C LEU A 449 -21.02 -13.40 -25.65
N ASN A 450 -21.67 -14.17 -26.54
CA ASN A 450 -22.36 -13.63 -27.72
C ASN A 450 -23.41 -12.58 -27.30
N GLU A 451 -24.31 -12.94 -26.39
CA GLU A 451 -25.37 -12.05 -25.89
C GLU A 451 -24.76 -10.76 -25.29
N LYS A 452 -23.66 -10.85 -24.55
CA LYS A 452 -23.01 -9.66 -23.98
C LYS A 452 -22.32 -8.80 -25.03
N ILE A 453 -21.69 -9.41 -26.04
CA ILE A 453 -21.10 -8.68 -27.16
C ILE A 453 -22.19 -7.92 -27.91
N GLU A 454 -23.28 -8.58 -28.30
CA GLU A 454 -24.41 -7.96 -29.02
C GLU A 454 -25.01 -6.76 -28.26
N ASN A 455 -25.00 -6.80 -26.92
CA ASN A 455 -25.48 -5.71 -26.09
C ASN A 455 -24.50 -4.53 -25.96
N ILE A 456 -23.20 -4.75 -26.14
CA ILE A 456 -22.17 -3.70 -26.05
C ILE A 456 -21.85 -3.12 -27.43
N GLY A 457 -21.93 -3.94 -28.50
CA GLY A 457 -21.62 -3.56 -29.87
C GLY A 457 -21.19 -4.77 -30.70
N THR A 458 -20.10 -4.62 -31.43
CA THR A 458 -19.52 -5.65 -32.29
C THR A 458 -18.14 -6.08 -31.81
N CYS A 459 -17.66 -7.22 -32.32
CA CYS A 459 -16.31 -7.67 -32.02
C CYS A 459 -15.23 -6.69 -32.52
N ASP A 460 -15.43 -6.04 -33.66
CA ASP A 460 -14.45 -5.06 -34.16
C ASP A 460 -14.39 -3.83 -33.25
N GLU A 461 -15.53 -3.30 -32.80
CA GLU A 461 -15.58 -2.20 -31.82
C GLU A 461 -14.92 -2.58 -30.49
N LEU A 462 -15.17 -3.79 -29.98
CA LEU A 462 -14.55 -4.26 -28.74
C LEU A 462 -13.04 -4.41 -28.85
N LEU A 463 -12.52 -4.85 -30.00
CA LEU A 463 -11.09 -4.99 -30.23
C LEU A 463 -10.38 -3.63 -30.36
N ASP A 464 -11.08 -2.61 -30.85
CA ASP A 464 -10.58 -1.24 -30.98
C ASP A 464 -10.57 -0.47 -29.65
N ILE A 465 -11.41 -0.85 -28.68
CA ILE A 465 -11.37 -0.29 -27.33
C ILE A 465 -9.97 -0.52 -26.76
N ASN A 466 -9.24 0.56 -26.47
CA ASN A 466 -7.96 0.42 -25.79
C ASN A 466 -8.20 -0.22 -24.42
N SER A 467 -7.40 -1.23 -24.04
CA SER A 467 -7.55 -1.96 -22.77
C SER A 467 -7.43 -1.09 -21.50
N ASN A 468 -7.07 0.19 -21.67
CA ASN A 468 -6.96 1.19 -20.61
C ASN A 468 -8.21 2.04 -20.39
N ILE A 469 -9.31 1.85 -21.16
CA ILE A 469 -10.57 2.56 -20.87
C ILE A 469 -11.14 2.04 -19.55
N LYS A 470 -11.53 2.96 -18.67
CA LYS A 470 -12.17 2.60 -17.40
C LYS A 470 -13.53 2.00 -17.70
N TRP A 471 -13.83 0.87 -17.07
CA TRP A 471 -15.11 0.18 -17.21
C TRP A 471 -16.33 0.98 -16.79
N GLU A 472 -16.15 2.06 -16.06
CA GLU A 472 -17.25 2.95 -15.70
C GLU A 472 -17.85 3.63 -16.96
N ASP A 473 -17.10 3.63 -18.06
CA ASP A 473 -17.46 4.27 -19.33
C ASP A 473 -18.06 3.30 -20.38
N VAL A 474 -18.18 1.98 -20.08
CA VAL A 474 -18.72 0.92 -20.97
C VAL A 474 -19.65 -0.02 -20.21
#